data_AF-A0A418YAF1-F1
#
_entry.id   AF-A0A418YAF1-F1
#
_cell.length_a   1.000
_cell.length_b   1.000
_cell.length_c   1.000
_cell.angle_alpha   90.00
_cell.angle_beta   90.00
_cell.angle_gamma   90.00
#
_symmetry.space_group_name_H-M   'P 1'
#
loop_
_entity.id
_entity.type
_entity.pdbx_description
1 polymer ?
#
loop_
_entity_poly.entity_id
_entity_poly.type
_entity_poly.pdbx_seq_one_letter_code
_entity_poly.pdbx_strand_id
1 'polypeptide(L)'
;MATMARHYWQVRGMLAGVMVIWSLPAQSLETLQDPYQEHYNACVNAAGGINNAVVMRCGSAASDLAQSDMTQMVKMIEQQIAQSSPEKARTFSLGQAAWVKYRDNHCQLMTDYVGSPMEAYCPMSLNGIRVQELKVLAQSMGLLK
;
A
#
# COMPACT_ATOMS: atom_id res chain seq x y z
N MET A 1 17.67 54.42 -22.09
CA MET A 1 16.22 54.16 -22.07
C MET A 1 15.96 52.94 -22.92
N ALA A 2 15.37 51.90 -22.31
CA ALA A 2 15.12 50.61 -22.91
C ALA A 2 13.89 50.64 -23.82
N THR A 3 13.95 49.91 -24.93
CA THR A 3 12.78 49.23 -25.51
C THR A 3 13.25 48.04 -26.34
N MET A 4 12.95 46.85 -25.82
CA MET A 4 13.08 45.56 -26.50
C MET A 4 12.08 45.48 -27.65
N ALA A 5 12.55 45.19 -28.85
CA ALA A 5 11.84 44.41 -29.87
C ALA A 5 12.85 44.10 -30.98
N ARG A 6 13.36 42.87 -31.02
CA ARG A 6 13.99 42.38 -32.26
C ARG A 6 13.62 40.94 -32.51
N HIS A 7 12.90 40.81 -33.60
CA HIS A 7 12.48 39.61 -34.28
C HIS A 7 13.56 38.54 -34.31
N TYR A 8 13.13 37.33 -33.97
CA TYR A 8 13.88 36.10 -34.08
C TYR A 8 14.48 35.95 -35.47
N TRP A 9 15.81 35.83 -35.49
CA TRP A 9 16.58 35.47 -36.66
C TRP A 9 16.23 34.06 -37.12
N GLN A 10 16.00 33.92 -38.42
CA GLN A 10 15.96 32.67 -39.14
C GLN A 10 17.23 31.86 -38.88
N VAL A 11 17.09 30.62 -38.42
CA VAL A 11 18.12 29.59 -38.60
C VAL A 11 17.54 28.52 -39.50
N ARG A 12 17.81 28.67 -40.80
CA ARG A 12 17.77 27.56 -41.76
C ARG A 12 19.03 26.73 -41.51
N GLY A 13 18.88 25.55 -40.94
CA GLY A 13 19.96 24.60 -40.67
C GLY A 13 19.45 23.17 -40.80
N MET A 14 19.57 22.66 -42.04
CA MET A 14 19.59 21.29 -42.53
C MET A 14 19.15 20.12 -41.61
N LEU A 15 18.15 19.41 -42.14
CA LEU A 15 17.73 18.05 -41.82
C LEU A 15 18.92 17.06 -41.80
N ALA A 16 19.05 16.32 -40.71
CA ALA A 16 19.26 14.86 -40.65
C ALA A 16 19.76 14.47 -39.24
N GLY A 17 18.95 14.74 -38.20
CA GLY A 17 19.21 14.22 -36.86
C GLY A 17 18.55 12.85 -36.72
N VAL A 18 19.36 11.79 -36.60
CA VAL A 18 18.89 10.48 -36.13
C VAL A 18 18.29 10.67 -34.73
N MET A 19 16.96 10.66 -34.62
CA MET A 19 16.28 10.57 -33.32
C MET A 19 16.55 9.18 -32.75
N VAL A 20 17.59 9.04 -31.93
CA VAL A 20 17.71 7.90 -31.02
C VAL A 20 16.65 8.10 -29.95
N ILE A 21 15.47 7.53 -30.17
CA ILE A 21 14.46 7.38 -29.13
C ILE A 21 15.06 6.39 -28.12
N TRP A 22 15.55 6.88 -26.99
CA TRP A 22 15.90 6.04 -25.86
C TRP A 22 14.60 5.41 -25.35
N SER A 23 14.30 4.20 -25.81
CA SER A 23 13.25 3.36 -25.24
C SER A 23 13.69 2.98 -23.82
N LEU A 24 13.33 3.80 -22.83
CA LEU A 24 13.35 3.35 -21.44
C LEU A 24 12.44 2.12 -21.37
N PRO A 25 12.93 0.95 -20.92
CA PRO A 25 12.02 -0.14 -20.63
C PRO A 25 11.03 0.38 -19.60
N ALA A 26 9.74 0.32 -19.92
CA ALA A 26 8.69 0.49 -18.93
C ALA A 26 8.89 -0.63 -17.91
N GLN A 27 9.57 -0.30 -16.81
CA GLN A 27 9.62 -1.18 -15.65
C GLN A 27 8.16 -1.25 -15.17
N SER A 28 7.50 -2.36 -15.47
CA SER A 28 6.19 -2.66 -14.92
C SER A 28 6.34 -2.58 -13.41
N LEU A 29 5.60 -1.67 -12.77
CA LEU A 29 5.41 -1.74 -11.33
C LEU A 29 4.74 -3.10 -11.10
N GLU A 30 5.49 -4.08 -10.58
CA GLU A 30 4.87 -5.33 -10.15
C GLU A 30 3.78 -4.94 -9.16
N THR A 31 2.53 -5.21 -9.53
CA THR A 31 1.40 -5.02 -8.63
C THR A 31 1.68 -5.91 -7.42
N LEU A 32 1.96 -5.29 -6.28
CA LEU A 32 2.10 -5.99 -5.00
C LEU A 32 0.87 -6.87 -4.83
N GLN A 33 1.05 -8.19 -4.96
CA GLN A 33 -0.01 -9.16 -4.78
C GLN A 33 -0.58 -8.97 -3.38
N ASP A 34 -1.88 -8.73 -3.27
CA ASP A 34 -2.58 -8.68 -2.00
C ASP A 34 -3.17 -10.08 -1.70
N PRO A 35 -2.48 -10.93 -0.92
CA PRO A 35 -2.96 -12.28 -0.63
C PRO A 35 -4.28 -12.29 0.15
N TYR A 36 -4.63 -11.19 0.82
CA TYR A 36 -5.88 -11.08 1.56
C TYR A 36 -7.06 -10.80 0.63
N GLN A 37 -6.83 -10.03 -0.43
CA GLN A 37 -7.81 -9.88 -1.51
C GLN A 37 -8.06 -11.22 -2.23
N GLU A 38 -7.02 -12.04 -2.44
CA GLU A 38 -7.19 -13.39 -3.00
C GLU A 38 -8.01 -14.29 -2.08
N HIS A 39 -7.72 -14.28 -0.77
CA HIS A 39 -8.48 -15.02 0.23
C HIS A 39 -9.95 -14.61 0.25
N TYR A 40 -10.21 -13.30 0.23
CA TYR A 40 -11.55 -12.74 0.12
C TYR A 40 -12.27 -13.22 -1.15
N ASN A 41 -11.60 -13.11 -2.31
CA ASN A 41 -12.17 -13.51 -3.60
C ASN A 41 -12.50 -15.01 -3.63
N ALA A 42 -11.63 -15.86 -3.10
CA ALA A 42 -11.87 -17.29 -2.98
C ALA A 42 -13.11 -17.59 -2.11
N CYS A 43 -13.25 -16.89 -0.98
CA CYS A 43 -14.42 -17.02 -0.11
C CYS A 43 -15.71 -16.56 -0.78
N VAL A 44 -15.70 -15.43 -1.52
CA VAL A 44 -16.86 -14.94 -2.27
C VAL A 44 -17.26 -15.93 -3.36
N ASN A 45 -16.30 -16.48 -4.09
CA ASN A 45 -16.55 -17.47 -5.13
C ASN A 45 -17.17 -18.76 -4.55
N ALA A 46 -16.65 -19.25 -3.43
CA ALA A 46 -17.20 -20.40 -2.73
C ALA A 46 -18.63 -20.17 -2.19
N ALA A 47 -18.98 -18.92 -1.91
CA ALA A 47 -20.33 -18.54 -1.46
C ALA A 47 -21.37 -18.45 -2.59
N GLY A 48 -20.95 -18.57 -3.87
CA GLY A 48 -21.85 -18.54 -5.02
C GLY A 48 -22.34 -17.14 -5.43
N GLY A 49 -21.71 -16.08 -4.92
CA GLY A 49 -22.03 -14.70 -5.29
C GLY A 49 -21.84 -13.71 -4.14
N ILE A 50 -21.76 -12.42 -4.47
CA ILE A 50 -21.56 -11.34 -3.50
C ILE A 50 -22.90 -10.82 -2.97
N ASN A 51 -22.99 -10.68 -1.65
CA ASN A 51 -24.02 -9.93 -0.95
C ASN A 51 -23.45 -9.46 0.40
N ASN A 52 -24.17 -8.59 1.12
CA ASN A 52 -23.65 -8.00 2.36
C ASN A 52 -23.20 -9.04 3.40
N ALA A 53 -23.96 -10.14 3.58
CA ALA A 53 -23.57 -11.19 4.52
C ALA A 53 -22.32 -11.96 4.08
N VAL A 54 -22.14 -12.15 2.76
CA VAL A 54 -20.93 -12.75 2.19
C VAL A 54 -19.74 -11.81 2.38
N VAL A 55 -19.87 -10.52 2.10
CA VAL A 55 -18.79 -9.56 2.32
C VAL A 55 -18.43 -9.46 3.80
N MET A 56 -19.41 -9.45 4.70
CA MET A 56 -19.16 -9.48 6.14
C MET A 56 -18.32 -10.70 6.53
N ARG A 57 -18.75 -11.91 6.15
CA ARG A 57 -18.02 -13.13 6.50
C ARG A 57 -16.64 -13.19 5.86
N CYS A 58 -16.54 -12.95 4.56
CA CYS A 58 -15.29 -13.09 3.82
C CYS A 58 -14.31 -11.95 4.14
N GLY A 59 -14.81 -10.72 4.30
CA GLY A 59 -14.02 -9.57 4.71
C GLY A 59 -13.46 -9.73 6.12
N SER A 60 -14.28 -10.17 7.08
CA SER A 60 -13.79 -10.47 8.44
C SER A 60 -12.73 -11.57 8.44
N ALA A 61 -12.96 -12.69 7.74
CA ALA A 61 -11.98 -13.78 7.67
C ALA A 61 -10.62 -13.32 7.07
N ALA A 62 -10.66 -12.57 5.97
CA ALA A 62 -9.46 -12.02 5.36
C ALA A 62 -8.79 -10.94 6.25
N SER A 63 -9.57 -10.12 6.95
CA SER A 63 -9.07 -9.15 7.92
C SER A 63 -8.35 -9.81 9.09
N ASP A 64 -8.89 -10.90 9.63
CA ASP A 64 -8.30 -11.64 10.75
C ASP A 64 -6.96 -12.27 10.34
N LEU A 65 -6.90 -12.82 9.12
CA LEU A 65 -5.66 -13.34 8.54
C LEU A 65 -4.61 -12.24 8.40
N ALA A 66 -4.98 -11.09 7.80
CA ALA A 66 -4.09 -9.96 7.64
C ALA A 66 -3.61 -9.38 8.99
N GLN A 67 -4.49 -9.34 9.99
CA GLN A 67 -4.14 -8.87 11.33
C GLN A 67 -3.17 -9.80 12.03
N SER A 68 -3.32 -11.12 11.86
CA SER A 68 -2.38 -12.12 12.38
C SER A 68 -0.98 -11.91 11.80
N ASP A 69 -0.88 -11.83 10.47
CA ASP A 69 0.38 -11.62 9.77
C ASP A 69 1.03 -10.28 10.13
N MET A 70 0.24 -9.21 10.19
CA MET A 70 0.68 -7.89 10.63
C MET A 70 1.27 -7.95 12.04
N THR A 71 0.58 -8.61 12.98
CA THR A 71 1.04 -8.72 14.38
C THR A 71 2.37 -9.46 14.47
N GLN A 72 2.53 -10.55 13.72
CA GLN A 72 3.78 -11.30 13.65
C GLN A 72 4.92 -10.43 13.10
N MET A 73 4.68 -9.69 12.01
CA MET A 73 5.69 -8.82 11.41
C MET A 73 6.08 -7.66 12.33
N VAL A 74 5.11 -6.99 12.95
CA VAL A 74 5.37 -5.93 13.93
C VAL A 74 6.29 -6.44 15.03
N LYS A 75 5.97 -7.60 15.62
CA LYS A 75 6.79 -8.19 16.69
C LYS A 75 8.23 -8.47 16.21
N MET A 76 8.38 -9.06 15.03
CA MET A 76 9.68 -9.38 14.45
C MET A 76 10.52 -8.12 14.20
N ILE A 77 9.92 -7.09 13.60
CA ILE A 77 10.58 -5.81 13.32
C ILE A 77 10.97 -5.11 14.64
N GLU A 78 10.06 -5.04 15.60
CA GLU A 78 10.31 -4.43 16.91
C GLU A 78 11.49 -5.11 17.62
N GLN A 79 11.52 -6.45 17.64
CA GLN A 79 12.63 -7.22 18.21
C GLN A 79 13.95 -6.94 17.51
N GLN A 80 13.96 -6.84 16.18
CA GLN A 80 15.17 -6.53 15.44
C GLN A 80 15.67 -5.10 15.72
N ILE A 81 14.77 -4.11 15.77
CA ILE A 81 15.15 -2.74 16.11
C ILE A 81 15.71 -2.69 17.53
N ALA A 82 15.08 -3.37 18.48
CA ALA A 82 15.45 -3.36 19.89
C ALA A 82 16.87 -3.86 20.17
N GLN A 83 17.41 -4.77 19.34
CA GLN A 83 18.80 -5.23 19.43
C GLN A 83 19.81 -4.08 19.27
N SER A 84 19.46 -3.05 18.49
CA SER A 84 20.34 -1.90 18.21
C SER A 84 19.93 -0.62 18.95
N SER A 85 18.64 -0.41 19.16
CA SER A 85 18.10 0.80 19.80
C SER A 85 16.72 0.54 20.40
N PRO A 86 16.63 0.36 21.73
CA PRO A 86 15.35 0.22 22.44
C PRO A 86 14.43 1.45 22.27
N GLU A 87 15.02 2.65 22.16
CA GLU A 87 14.26 3.87 21.91
C GLU A 87 13.57 3.84 20.54
N LYS A 88 14.29 3.46 19.48
CA LYS A 88 13.69 3.33 18.14
C LYS A 88 12.64 2.22 18.10
N ALA A 89 12.83 1.13 18.84
CA ALA A 89 11.83 0.07 18.96
C ALA A 89 10.54 0.60 19.61
N ARG A 90 10.67 1.42 20.66
CA ARG A 90 9.52 2.12 21.27
C ARG A 90 8.84 3.06 20.27
N THR A 91 9.60 3.84 19.49
CA THR A 91 9.03 4.70 18.44
C THR A 91 8.26 3.91 17.40
N PHE A 92 8.80 2.77 16.95
CA PHE A 92 8.11 1.86 16.03
C PHE A 92 6.81 1.32 16.62
N SER A 93 6.85 0.85 17.87
CA SER A 93 5.68 0.32 18.59
C SER A 93 4.57 1.38 18.74
N LEU A 94 4.93 2.62 19.11
CA LEU A 94 4.00 3.74 19.18
C LEU A 94 3.40 4.08 17.80
N GLY A 95 4.23 4.06 16.75
CA GLY A 95 3.78 4.27 15.37
C GLY A 95 2.75 3.22 14.94
N GLN A 96 2.99 1.95 15.26
CA GLN A 96 2.04 0.89 14.97
C GLN A 96 0.72 1.04 15.75
N ALA A 97 0.77 1.39 17.03
CA ALA A 97 -0.42 1.63 17.83
C ALA A 97 -1.24 2.83 17.28
N ALA A 98 -0.56 3.89 16.85
CA ALA A 98 -1.21 5.04 16.21
C ALA A 98 -1.85 4.65 14.86
N TRP A 99 -1.20 3.80 14.08
CA TRP A 99 -1.74 3.30 12.82
C TRP A 99 -3.02 2.48 13.04
N VAL A 100 -3.05 1.62 14.06
CA VAL A 100 -4.26 0.85 14.42
C VAL A 100 -5.43 1.79 14.74
N LYS A 101 -5.17 2.84 15.53
CA LYS A 101 -6.21 3.85 15.84
C LYS A 101 -6.67 4.60 14.59
N TYR A 102 -5.75 4.93 13.67
CA TYR A 102 -6.11 5.53 12.39
C TYR A 102 -7.02 4.60 11.59
N ARG A 103 -6.65 3.32 11.44
CA ARG A 103 -7.44 2.31 10.72
C ARG A 103 -8.85 2.24 11.29
N ASP A 104 -8.99 2.10 12.60
CA ASP A 104 -10.29 1.92 13.24
C ASP A 104 -11.18 3.15 13.02
N ASN A 105 -10.64 4.36 13.21
CA ASN A 105 -11.37 5.59 12.94
C ASN A 105 -11.73 5.74 11.47
N HIS A 106 -10.82 5.42 10.55
CA HIS A 106 -11.06 5.50 9.12
C HIS A 106 -12.15 4.52 8.70
N CYS A 107 -12.09 3.27 9.16
CA CYS A 107 -13.09 2.26 8.82
C CYS A 107 -14.45 2.54 9.45
N GLN A 108 -14.50 3.17 10.63
CA GLN A 108 -15.75 3.68 11.18
C GLN A 108 -16.35 4.74 10.26
N LEU A 109 -15.56 5.72 9.81
CA LEU A 109 -16.06 6.75 8.87
C LEU A 109 -16.51 6.14 7.54
N MET A 110 -15.79 5.16 7.01
CA MET A 110 -16.24 4.44 5.81
C MET A 110 -17.58 3.74 6.06
N THR A 111 -17.78 3.16 7.23
CA THR A 111 -19.07 2.54 7.59
C THR A 111 -20.18 3.58 7.71
N ASP A 112 -19.91 4.71 8.36
CA ASP A 112 -20.90 5.78 8.60
C ASP A 112 -21.34 6.49 7.30
N TYR A 113 -20.42 6.69 6.36
CA TYR A 113 -20.66 7.51 5.16
C TYR A 113 -20.77 6.73 3.85
N VAL A 114 -20.20 5.53 3.75
CA VAL A 114 -20.36 4.64 2.58
C VAL A 114 -21.41 3.56 2.85
N GLY A 115 -21.54 3.12 4.11
CA GLY A 115 -22.53 2.14 4.54
C GLY A 115 -22.01 0.71 4.62
N SER A 116 -22.85 -0.19 5.12
CA SER A 116 -22.52 -1.62 5.19
C SER A 116 -22.28 -2.21 3.79
N PRO A 117 -21.36 -3.17 3.66
CA PRO A 117 -20.64 -3.92 4.71
C PRO A 117 -19.19 -3.40 4.96
N MET A 118 -18.98 -2.08 4.96
CA MET A 118 -17.64 -1.50 5.11
C MET A 118 -16.96 -1.79 6.44
N GLU A 119 -17.73 -2.10 7.48
CA GLU A 119 -17.24 -2.52 8.80
C GLU A 119 -16.37 -3.79 8.74
N ALA A 120 -16.53 -4.63 7.71
CA ALA A 120 -15.70 -5.81 7.48
C ALA A 120 -14.73 -5.62 6.31
N TYR A 121 -15.14 -4.93 5.24
CA TYR A 121 -14.30 -4.76 4.06
C TYR A 121 -13.12 -3.80 4.29
N CYS A 122 -13.34 -2.68 5.01
CA CYS A 122 -12.29 -1.70 5.23
C CYS A 122 -11.12 -2.25 6.07
N PRO A 123 -11.35 -2.91 7.23
CA PRO A 123 -10.25 -3.46 8.02
C PRO A 123 -9.40 -4.47 7.24
N MET A 124 -10.03 -5.31 6.42
CA MET A 124 -9.34 -6.23 5.52
C MET A 124 -8.36 -5.48 4.60
N SER A 125 -8.88 -4.49 3.87
CA SER A 125 -8.09 -3.74 2.89
C SER A 125 -6.92 -3.01 3.54
N LEU A 126 -7.16 -2.26 4.63
CA LEU A 126 -6.10 -1.51 5.30
C LEU A 126 -5.08 -2.42 6.00
N ASN A 127 -5.51 -3.53 6.62
CA ASN A 127 -4.57 -4.50 7.20
C ASN A 127 -3.68 -5.10 6.11
N GLY A 128 -4.24 -5.43 4.94
CA GLY A 128 -3.46 -5.97 3.82
C GLY A 128 -2.40 -5.00 3.31
N ILE A 129 -2.75 -3.73 3.13
CA ILE A 129 -1.80 -2.66 2.75
C ILE A 129 -0.69 -2.54 3.81
N ARG A 130 -1.06 -2.52 5.09
CA ARG A 130 -0.09 -2.39 6.17
C ARG A 130 0.89 -3.56 6.25
N VAL A 131 0.42 -4.77 5.98
CA VAL A 131 1.30 -5.93 5.85
C VAL A 131 2.34 -5.69 4.75
N GLN A 132 1.96 -5.15 3.60
CA GLN A 132 2.93 -4.88 2.52
C GLN A 132 3.95 -3.81 2.93
N GLU A 133 3.52 -2.74 3.60
CA GLU A 133 4.43 -1.72 4.15
C GLU A 133 5.44 -2.34 5.14
N LEU A 134 4.97 -3.23 6.03
CA LEU A 134 5.80 -3.93 7.00
C LEU A 134 6.76 -4.92 6.33
N LYS A 135 6.33 -5.60 5.26
CA LYS A 135 7.21 -6.48 4.47
C LYS A 135 8.36 -5.70 3.84
N VAL A 136 8.08 -4.54 3.25
CA VAL A 136 9.12 -3.66 2.69
C VAL A 136 10.12 -3.27 3.77
N LEU A 137 9.64 -2.86 4.95
CA LEU A 137 10.52 -2.53 6.07
C LEU A 137 11.35 -3.75 6.52
N ALA A 138 10.72 -4.91 6.69
CA ALA A 138 11.39 -6.13 7.11
C ALA A 138 12.46 -6.60 6.09
N GLN A 139 12.18 -6.51 4.78
CA GLN A 139 13.14 -6.81 3.71
C GLN A 139 14.33 -5.85 3.76
N SER A 140 14.09 -4.55 3.98
CA SER A 140 15.16 -3.56 4.12
C SER A 140 16.10 -3.84 5.32
N MET A 141 15.62 -4.63 6.28
CA MET A 141 16.35 -5.08 7.46
C MET A 141 16.93 -6.49 7.33
N GLY A 142 16.73 -7.18 6.19
CA GLY A 142 17.18 -8.55 5.97
C GLY A 142 16.40 -9.62 6.74
N LEU A 143 15.19 -9.31 7.22
CA LEU A 143 14.34 -10.23 7.99
C LEU A 143 13.50 -11.16 7.10
N LEU A 144 13.27 -10.77 5.85
CA LEU A 144 12.56 -11.53 4.83
C LEU A 144 13.44 -11.62 3.58
N LYS A 145 13.32 -12.74 2.86
CA LYS A 145 14.02 -12.97 1.58
C LYS A 145 13.17 -12.51 0.41
#